data_AF-A0A1J7BEJ9-F1
#
_entry.id   AF-A0A1J7BEJ9-F1
#
_cell.length_a   1.000
_cell.length_b   1.000
_cell.length_c   1.000
_cell.angle_alpha   90.00
_cell.angle_beta   90.00
_cell.angle_gamma   90.00
#
_symmetry.space_group_name_H-M   'P 1'
#
loop_
_entity.id
_entity.type
_entity.pdbx_description
1 polymer ?
#
loop_
_entity_poly.entity_id
_entity_poly.type
_entity_poly.pdbx_seq_one_letter_code
_entity_poly.pdbx_strand_id
1 'polypeptide(L)'
;MVIVGIILAIVIPMSINSESKKTYKIHYEVTGTATHAVISYSKWDKDNWSTSQTTVDKLPWTRTETATGLVKGGDLSVTLGAGGGSAKCSVTVNKGTPKTANASGAFASASCNGFGS
;
A
#
# COMPACT_ATOMS: atom_id res chain seq x y z
N MET A 1 24.41 11.33 -47.51
CA MET A 1 24.09 11.49 -46.07
C MET A 1 22.96 10.51 -45.76
N VAL A 2 23.28 9.36 -45.19
CA VAL A 2 22.29 8.33 -44.83
C VAL A 2 21.94 8.56 -43.36
N ILE A 3 20.73 9.07 -43.12
CA ILE A 3 20.24 9.29 -41.77
C ILE A 3 19.81 7.91 -41.24
N VAL A 4 20.66 7.32 -40.40
CA VAL A 4 20.35 6.10 -39.64
C VAL A 4 19.27 6.46 -38.62
N GLY A 5 18.01 6.17 -38.95
CA GLY A 5 16.88 6.29 -38.04
C GLY A 5 16.90 5.14 -37.05
N ILE A 6 17.39 5.36 -35.84
CA ILE A 6 17.24 4.44 -34.71
C ILE A 6 15.78 4.46 -34.31
N ILE A 7 15.02 3.43 -34.74
CA ILE A 7 13.67 3.20 -34.24
C ILE A 7 13.83 2.56 -32.86
N LEU A 8 13.69 3.36 -31.80
CA LEU A 8 13.51 2.83 -30.45
C LEU A 8 12.15 2.12 -30.42
N ALA A 9 12.18 0.81 -30.66
CA ALA A 9 11.02 -0.05 -30.42
C ALA A 9 10.72 0.00 -28.92
N ILE A 10 9.81 0.90 -28.53
CA ILE A 10 9.19 0.86 -27.21
C ILE A 10 8.37 -0.42 -27.20
N VAL A 11 8.97 -1.49 -26.68
CA VAL A 11 8.27 -2.71 -26.32
C VAL A 11 7.33 -2.36 -25.17
N ILE A 12 6.13 -1.90 -25.50
CA ILE A 12 5.03 -1.87 -24.54
C ILE A 12 4.60 -3.33 -24.43
N PRO A 13 4.82 -4.03 -23.31
CA PRO A 13 4.24 -5.35 -23.15
C PRO A 13 2.71 -5.18 -23.10
N MET A 14 2.03 -5.36 -24.24
CA MET A 14 0.60 -5.63 -24.26
C MET A 14 0.41 -7.03 -23.69
N SER A 15 0.08 -7.10 -22.40
CA SER A 15 -0.34 -8.34 -21.76
C SER A 15 -1.73 -8.71 -22.28
N ILE A 16 -1.77 -9.56 -23.29
CA ILE A 16 -2.93 -10.36 -23.70
C ILE A 16 -3.07 -11.53 -22.73
N ASN A 17 -4.11 -11.58 -21.88
CA ASN A 17 -5.05 -12.71 -21.86
C ASN A 17 -6.25 -12.54 -20.91
N SER A 18 -7.35 -13.19 -21.29
CA SER A 18 -8.71 -13.21 -20.77
C SER A 18 -8.87 -13.75 -19.34
N GLU A 19 -9.23 -12.85 -18.43
CA GLU A 19 -10.25 -12.91 -17.36
C GLU A 19 -10.22 -11.49 -16.79
N SER A 20 -11.35 -10.83 -16.50
CA SER A 20 -11.40 -9.39 -16.20
C SER A 20 -10.73 -8.99 -14.87
N LYS A 21 -9.44 -9.23 -14.66
CA LYS A 21 -8.71 -8.87 -13.44
C LYS A 21 -8.00 -7.53 -13.67
N LYS A 22 -8.46 -6.50 -12.96
CA LYS A 22 -7.81 -5.19 -12.97
C LYS A 22 -6.60 -5.22 -12.03
N THR A 23 -5.55 -4.52 -12.41
CA THR A 23 -4.36 -4.34 -11.58
C THR A 23 -4.45 -2.99 -10.86
N TYR A 24 -4.23 -3.02 -9.55
CA TYR A 24 -4.27 -1.87 -8.65
C TYR A 24 -2.93 -1.72 -7.95
N LYS A 25 -2.47 -0.48 -7.82
CA LYS A 25 -1.28 -0.11 -7.05
C LYS A 25 -1.74 0.42 -5.69
N ILE A 26 -1.31 -0.21 -4.61
CA ILE A 26 -1.65 0.19 -3.25
C ILE A 26 -0.42 0.80 -2.61
N HIS A 27 -0.52 2.07 -2.22
CA HIS A 27 0.53 2.80 -1.52
C HIS A 27 0.15 2.94 -0.05
N TYR A 28 0.94 2.33 0.82
CA TYR A 28 0.82 2.43 2.26
C TYR A 28 1.89 3.38 2.78
N GLU A 29 1.47 4.31 3.63
CA GLU A 29 2.35 5.24 4.32
C GLU A 29 1.95 5.31 5.79
N VAL A 30 2.93 5.23 6.67
CA VAL A 30 2.77 5.45 8.11
C VAL A 30 3.79 6.48 8.53
N THR A 31 3.32 7.62 9.01
CA THR A 31 4.15 8.74 9.50
C THR A 31 3.86 8.98 10.97
N GLY A 32 4.79 9.62 11.68
CA GLY A 32 4.58 9.95 13.08
C GLY A 32 5.86 10.01 13.90
N THR A 33 5.70 10.07 15.22
CA THR A 33 6.79 10.19 16.19
C THR A 33 7.04 8.91 16.99
N ALA A 34 6.24 7.87 16.77
CA ALA A 34 6.43 6.59 17.44
C ALA A 34 7.78 5.95 17.09
N THR A 35 8.52 5.52 18.11
CA THR A 35 9.82 4.84 17.99
C THR A 35 9.69 3.33 17.85
N HIS A 36 8.50 2.78 18.10
CA HIS A 36 8.18 1.38 17.81
C HIS A 36 6.73 1.28 17.35
N ALA A 37 6.50 0.60 16.24
CA ALA A 37 5.17 0.29 15.76
C ALA A 37 5.13 -1.08 15.08
N VAL A 38 4.02 -1.80 15.27
CA VAL A 38 3.67 -3.00 14.51
C VAL A 38 2.69 -2.61 13.44
N ILE A 39 3.05 -2.85 12.19
CA ILE A 39 2.23 -2.54 11.02
C ILE A 39 1.75 -3.86 10.43
N SER A 40 0.44 -4.06 10.42
CA SER A 40 -0.20 -5.18 9.74
C SER A 40 -1.00 -4.64 8.56
N TYR A 41 -0.77 -5.19 7.38
CA TYR A 41 -1.46 -4.77 6.17
C TYR A 41 -1.94 -5.99 5.41
N SER A 42 -3.14 -5.88 4.87
CA SER A 42 -3.77 -6.94 4.09
C SER A 42 -4.29 -6.38 2.78
N LYS A 43 -4.25 -7.21 1.74
CA LYS A 43 -4.74 -6.87 0.41
C LYS A 43 -5.51 -8.04 -0.18
N TRP A 44 -6.52 -7.71 -0.96
CA TRP A 44 -7.16 -8.66 -1.86
C TRP A 44 -6.33 -8.79 -3.14
N ASP A 45 -5.70 -9.95 -3.36
CA ASP A 45 -4.87 -10.25 -4.55
C ASP A 45 -5.24 -11.62 -5.11
N LYS A 46 -5.41 -11.70 -6.42
CA LYS A 46 -5.78 -12.92 -7.17
C LYS A 46 -6.93 -13.70 -6.52
N ASP A 47 -7.99 -12.97 -6.16
CA ASP A 47 -9.19 -13.52 -5.51
C ASP A 47 -8.93 -14.16 -4.13
N ASN A 48 -7.81 -13.81 -3.50
CA ASN A 48 -7.42 -14.29 -2.17
C ASN A 48 -7.06 -13.13 -1.23
N TRP A 49 -7.25 -13.35 0.07
CA TRP A 49 -6.80 -12.43 1.10
C TRP A 49 -5.34 -12.71 1.47
N SER A 50 -4.48 -11.71 1.33
CA SER A 50 -3.07 -11.79 1.71
C SER A 50 -2.78 -10.80 2.82
N THR A 51 -2.33 -11.29 3.97
CA THR A 51 -1.93 -10.49 5.13
C THR A 51 -0.43 -10.54 5.31
N SER A 52 0.16 -9.41 5.68
CA SER A 52 1.56 -9.26 6.03
C SER A 52 1.69 -8.42 7.28
N GLN A 53 2.78 -8.63 8.02
CA GLN A 53 3.09 -7.89 9.23
C GLN A 53 4.56 -7.54 9.24
N THR A 54 4.86 -6.34 9.73
CA THR A 54 6.22 -5.88 9.93
C THR A 54 6.31 -5.03 11.20
N THR A 55 7.41 -5.17 11.92
CA THR A 55 7.74 -4.31 13.05
C THR A 55 8.75 -3.27 12.57
N VAL A 56 8.52 -2.02 12.96
CA VAL A 56 9.41 -0.90 12.62
C VAL A 56 9.82 -0.16 13.88
N ASP A 57 11.10 0.20 13.95
CA ASP A 57 11.69 0.95 15.07
C ASP A 57 11.85 2.44 14.77
N LYS A 58 11.30 2.89 13.63
CA LYS A 58 11.20 4.31 13.27
C LYS A 58 10.16 4.53 12.19
N LEU A 59 9.56 5.73 12.22
CA LEU A 59 8.74 6.29 11.15
C LEU A 59 9.51 7.45 10.48
N PRO A 60 9.25 7.79 9.21
CA PRO A 60 8.19 7.27 8.35
C PRO A 60 8.50 5.90 7.73
N TRP A 61 7.46 5.08 7.56
CA TRP A 61 7.50 3.83 6.82
C TRP A 61 6.60 3.91 5.60
N THR A 62 7.07 3.42 4.46
CA THR A 62 6.30 3.38 3.21
C THR A 62 6.44 2.04 2.52
N ARG A 63 5.35 1.58 1.91
CA ARG A 63 5.32 0.40 1.04
C ARG A 63 4.40 0.62 -0.15
N THR A 64 4.79 0.04 -1.27
CA THR A 64 4.00 0.05 -2.48
C THR A 64 3.85 -1.37 -2.98
N GLU A 65 2.62 -1.83 -3.05
CA GLU A 65 2.27 -3.18 -3.46
C GLU A 65 1.39 -3.13 -4.70
N THR A 66 1.49 -4.17 -5.52
CA THR A 66 0.54 -4.40 -6.61
C THR A 66 -0.42 -5.50 -6.18
N ALA A 67 -1.69 -5.33 -6.53
CA ALA A 67 -2.75 -6.31 -6.35
C ALA A 67 -3.53 -6.46 -7.65
N THR A 68 -3.89 -7.68 -8.02
CA THR A 68 -4.66 -7.95 -9.24
C THR A 68 -5.94 -8.70 -8.88
N GLY A 69 -7.10 -8.23 -9.33
CA GLY A 69 -8.38 -8.87 -9.00
C GLY A 69 -9.59 -8.12 -9.52
N LEU A 70 -10.77 -8.70 -9.29
CA LEU A 70 -12.05 -8.05 -9.61
C LEU A 70 -12.37 -6.94 -8.61
N VAL A 71 -12.05 -7.17 -7.33
CA VAL A 71 -12.28 -6.23 -6.23
C VAL A 71 -10.98 -5.60 -5.76
N LYS A 72 -11.05 -4.30 -5.43
CA LYS A 72 -10.01 -3.58 -4.69
C LYS A 72 -10.42 -3.59 -3.22
N GLY A 73 -9.52 -3.99 -2.32
CA GLY A 73 -9.85 -4.15 -0.91
C GLY A 73 -8.62 -4.44 -0.06
N GLY A 74 -8.68 -4.03 1.19
CA GLY A 74 -7.64 -4.31 2.15
C GLY A 74 -7.85 -3.58 3.48
N ASP A 75 -6.96 -3.87 4.41
CA ASP A 75 -6.92 -3.29 5.74
C ASP A 75 -5.48 -2.97 6.14
N LEU A 76 -5.27 -1.82 6.77
CA LEU A 76 -3.99 -1.44 7.36
C LEU A 76 -4.25 -1.10 8.82
N SER A 77 -3.55 -1.79 9.72
CA SER A 77 -3.56 -1.52 11.14
C SER A 77 -2.15 -1.20 11.63
N VAL A 78 -2.03 -0.17 12.43
CA VAL A 78 -0.78 0.29 13.04
C VAL A 78 -0.99 0.30 14.53
N THR A 79 -0.18 -0.46 15.27
CA THR A 79 -0.22 -0.49 16.74
C THR A 79 1.09 0.08 17.28
N LEU A 80 0.98 1.07 18.17
CA LEU A 80 2.13 1.72 18.79
C LEU A 80 2.70 0.87 19.93
N GLY A 81 4.02 0.95 20.14
CA GLY A 81 4.68 0.31 21.28
C GLY A 81 4.42 1.02 22.62
N ALA A 82 5.02 0.47 23.67
CA ALA A 82 4.94 1.01 25.04
C ALA A 82 5.51 2.43 25.17
N GLY A 83 6.48 2.79 24.32
CA GLY A 83 7.06 4.13 24.27
C GLY A 83 6.09 5.22 23.79
N GLY A 84 4.92 4.84 23.28
CA GLY A 84 3.91 5.76 22.80
C GLY A 84 4.36 6.56 21.58
N GLY A 85 4.02 7.85 21.57
CA GLY A 85 4.17 8.73 20.41
C GLY A 85 2.89 8.81 19.59
N SER A 86 3.02 9.17 18.33
CA SER A 86 1.91 9.29 17.38
C SER A 86 2.20 8.51 16.11
N ALA A 87 1.16 7.97 15.48
CA ALA A 87 1.20 7.51 14.11
C ALA A 87 -0.05 7.93 13.33
N LYS A 88 0.15 8.25 12.06
CA LYS A 88 -0.88 8.49 11.07
C LYS A 88 -0.68 7.48 9.94
N CYS A 89 -1.68 6.64 9.71
CA CYS A 89 -1.70 5.77 8.55
C CYS A 89 -2.38 6.49 7.37
N SER A 90 -1.90 6.20 6.17
CA SER A 90 -2.45 6.68 4.90
C SER A 90 -2.36 5.56 3.87
N VAL A 91 -3.48 5.24 3.23
CA VAL A 91 -3.55 4.23 2.17
C VAL A 91 -4.19 4.83 0.93
N THR A 92 -3.46 4.78 -0.17
CA THR A 92 -3.91 5.25 -1.49
C THR A 92 -3.96 4.08 -2.45
N VAL A 93 -5.13 3.83 -3.05
CA VAL A 93 -5.29 2.85 -4.12
C VAL A 93 -5.31 3.59 -5.46
N ASN A 94 -4.37 3.26 -6.35
CA ASN A 94 -4.11 3.95 -7.60
C ASN A 94 -3.89 5.47 -7.39
N LYS A 95 -4.79 6.30 -7.94
CA LYS A 95 -4.82 7.76 -7.78
C LYS A 95 -6.08 8.21 -7.02
N GLY A 96 -6.69 7.31 -6.26
CA GLY A 96 -7.89 7.60 -5.47
C GLY A 96 -7.60 8.45 -4.24
N THR A 97 -8.66 8.80 -3.52
CA THR A 97 -8.56 9.55 -2.26
C THR A 97 -7.88 8.69 -1.19
N PRO A 98 -6.86 9.20 -0.49
CA PRO A 98 -6.21 8.47 0.60
C PRO A 98 -7.18 8.24 1.75
N LYS A 99 -7.26 7.00 2.23
CA LYS A 99 -7.88 6.69 3.52
C LYS A 99 -6.84 6.92 4.60
N THR A 100 -7.19 7.70 5.63
CA THR A 100 -6.26 8.03 6.71
C THR A 100 -6.89 7.80 8.08
N ALA A 101 -6.08 7.42 9.05
CA ALA A 101 -6.44 7.36 10.45
C ALA A 101 -5.23 7.73 11.30
N ASN A 102 -5.47 8.15 12.54
CA ASN A 102 -4.43 8.57 13.47
C ASN A 102 -4.61 7.90 14.82
N ALA A 103 -3.50 7.66 15.51
CA ALA A 103 -3.45 7.14 16.87
C ALA A 103 -2.29 7.78 17.61
N SER A 104 -2.50 8.02 18.90
CA SER A 104 -1.52 8.66 19.78
C SER A 104 -1.60 8.04 21.17
N GLY A 105 -0.44 7.84 21.80
CA GLY A 105 -0.33 7.23 23.13
C GLY A 105 0.27 5.82 23.09
N ALA A 106 0.64 5.31 24.26
CA ALA A 106 1.18 3.96 24.40
C ALA A 106 0.12 2.91 24.03
N PHE A 107 0.52 1.91 23.24
CA PHE A 107 -0.38 0.83 22.79
C PHE A 107 -1.59 1.27 21.95
N ALA A 108 -1.63 2.54 21.52
CA ALA A 108 -2.72 3.04 20.69
C ALA A 108 -2.69 2.40 19.29
N SER A 109 -3.85 2.25 18.67
CA SER A 109 -4.00 1.62 17.36
C SER A 109 -4.70 2.54 16.36
N ALA A 110 -4.12 2.70 15.17
CA ALA A 110 -4.75 3.36 14.04
C ALA A 110 -5.13 2.32 12.99
N SER A 111 -6.36 2.38 12.48
CA SER A 111 -6.83 1.44 11.48
C SER A 111 -7.36 2.17 10.25
N CYS A 112 -6.67 1.99 9.14
CA CYS A 112 -7.04 2.41 7.81
C CYS A 112 -7.72 1.24 7.10
N ASN A 113 -8.99 1.00 7.44
CA ASN A 113 -9.80 -0.11 6.92
C ASN A 113 -10.62 0.28 5.69
N GLY A 114 -11.09 -0.74 4.95
CA GLY A 114 -12.07 -0.55 3.88
C GLY A 114 -11.61 0.33 2.72
N PHE A 115 -10.29 0.44 2.51
CA PHE A 115 -9.78 1.07 1.31
C PHE A 115 -10.07 0.17 0.12
N GLY A 116 -10.59 0.73 -0.96
CA GLY A 116 -11.05 -0.05 -2.11
C GLY A 116 -12.55 0.06 -2.40
N SER A 117 -13.34 0.68 -1.50
CA SER A 117 -14.69 1.15 -1.85
C SER A 117 -14.62 2.19 -2.96
#